data_AF-A0A9D4FDB3-F1
#
_entry.id   AF-A0A9D4FDB3-F1
#
_cell.length_a   1.000
_cell.length_b   1.000
_cell.length_c   1.000
_cell.angle_alpha   90.00
_cell.angle_beta   90.00
_cell.angle_gamma   90.00
#
_symmetry.space_group_name_H-M   'P 1'
#
loop_
_entity.id
_entity.type
_entity.pdbx_description
1 polymer ?
#
loop_
_entity_poly.entity_id
_entity_poly.type
_entity_poly.pdbx_seq_one_letter_code
_entity_poly.pdbx_strand_id
1 'polypeptide(L)'
;MFGHASHSCKNNAKCPHCAGNHSHASCTSRSAKKCANCGGGHSAAYKGCTVYVKYQTTINSKNLRLTNNYLNNMNTTNQSPNLEQIAKQLVGKSEAEILTTHVYSKINSPKERLSNSTSRQHRPCNHHQRPFNPQNPNRL
;
A
#
# COMPACT_ATOMS: atom_id res chain seq x y z
N MET A 1 4.15 -13.62 -12.76
CA MET A 1 5.22 -13.09 -11.88
C MET A 1 4.82 -13.24 -10.42
N PHE A 2 5.69 -13.03 -9.44
CA PHE A 2 5.29 -13.16 -8.02
C PHE A 2 4.53 -11.92 -7.54
N GLY A 3 3.77 -12.06 -6.45
CA GLY A 3 3.17 -10.92 -5.71
C GLY A 3 2.08 -10.15 -6.45
N HIS A 4 1.27 -10.80 -7.29
CA HIS A 4 0.12 -10.19 -7.94
C HIS A 4 -1.07 -11.15 -7.95
N ALA A 5 -2.28 -10.60 -8.06
CA ALA A 5 -3.50 -11.38 -8.22
C ALA A 5 -3.58 -12.01 -9.61
N SER A 6 -4.23 -13.19 -9.72
CA SER A 6 -4.34 -13.93 -10.99
C SER A 6 -4.96 -13.11 -12.13
N HIS A 7 -5.94 -12.25 -11.83
CA HIS A 7 -6.58 -11.39 -12.84
C HIS A 7 -5.66 -10.30 -13.39
N SER A 8 -4.60 -9.93 -12.64
CA SER A 8 -3.61 -8.94 -13.06
C SER A 8 -2.41 -9.59 -13.79
N CYS A 9 -2.45 -10.91 -14.01
CA CYS A 9 -1.39 -11.63 -14.70
C CYS A 9 -1.46 -11.37 -16.20
N LYS A 10 -0.41 -10.78 -16.77
CA LYS A 10 -0.28 -10.58 -18.22
C LYS A 10 0.16 -11.86 -18.97
N ASN A 11 0.60 -12.87 -18.23
CA ASN A 11 1.03 -14.15 -18.80
C ASN A 11 -0.12 -15.15 -18.82
N ASN A 12 -0.07 -16.09 -19.77
CA ASN A 12 -0.98 -17.23 -19.82
C ASN A 12 -0.98 -18.00 -18.49
N ALA A 13 -2.18 -18.41 -18.06
CA ALA A 13 -2.34 -19.21 -16.85
C ALA A 13 -1.63 -20.57 -17.02
N LYS A 14 -0.74 -20.89 -16.08
CA LYS A 14 -0.02 -22.16 -16.04
C LYS A 14 -0.36 -22.90 -14.75
N CYS A 15 -0.37 -24.23 -14.83
CA CYS A 15 -0.55 -25.06 -13.66
C CYS A 15 0.60 -24.84 -12.66
N PRO A 16 0.32 -24.49 -11.38
CA PRO A 16 1.36 -24.23 -10.39
C PRO A 16 2.14 -25.49 -9.97
N HIS A 17 1.62 -26.68 -10.32
CA HIS A 17 2.20 -27.98 -9.98
C HIS A 17 3.19 -28.47 -11.04
N CYS A 18 2.78 -28.47 -12.32
CA CYS A 18 3.54 -29.07 -13.43
C CYS A 18 3.90 -28.08 -14.55
N ALA A 19 3.58 -26.79 -14.40
CA ALA A 19 3.80 -25.73 -15.39
C ALA A 19 3.10 -25.92 -16.75
N GLY A 20 2.16 -26.86 -16.87
CA GLY A 20 1.36 -27.10 -18.08
C GLY A 20 0.31 -26.01 -18.34
N ASN A 21 -0.18 -25.95 -19.59
CA ASN A 21 -1.21 -25.00 -20.02
C ASN A 21 -2.62 -25.49 -19.65
N HIS A 22 -2.90 -25.58 -18.36
CA HIS A 22 -4.18 -25.99 -17.81
C HIS A 22 -4.36 -25.46 -16.38
N SER A 23 -5.60 -25.52 -15.88
CA SER A 23 -5.92 -25.18 -14.49
C SER A 23 -5.42 -26.26 -13.52
N HIS A 24 -5.13 -25.91 -12.26
CA HIS A 24 -4.71 -26.89 -11.25
C HIS A 24 -5.71 -28.06 -11.08
N ALA A 25 -7.01 -27.81 -11.27
CA ALA A 25 -8.05 -28.84 -11.18
C ALA A 25 -7.93 -29.89 -12.29
N SER A 26 -7.54 -29.48 -13.49
CA SER A 26 -7.39 -30.35 -14.67
C SER A 26 -5.99 -30.98 -14.78
N CYS A 27 -5.16 -30.91 -13.73
CA CYS A 27 -3.80 -31.43 -13.76
C CYS A 27 -3.79 -32.97 -13.64
N THR A 28 -3.37 -33.65 -14.70
CA THR A 28 -3.18 -35.11 -14.74
C THR A 28 -1.80 -35.53 -14.23
N SER A 29 -0.80 -34.66 -14.34
CA SER A 29 0.60 -34.93 -13.98
C SER A 29 0.91 -34.49 -12.55
N ARG A 30 0.25 -35.10 -11.55
CA ARG A 30 0.46 -34.77 -10.12
C ARG A 30 1.76 -35.32 -9.53
N SER A 31 2.42 -36.26 -10.20
CA SER A 31 3.72 -36.81 -9.77
C SER A 31 4.89 -35.94 -10.26
N ALA A 32 4.79 -35.35 -11.45
CA ALA A 32 5.85 -34.53 -12.04
C ALA A 32 5.73 -33.05 -11.60
N LYS A 33 6.47 -32.69 -10.55
CA LYS A 33 6.58 -31.29 -10.12
C LYS A 33 7.49 -30.51 -11.07
N LYS A 34 6.98 -29.39 -11.58
CA LYS A 34 7.74 -28.48 -12.41
C LYS A 34 7.37 -27.05 -12.09
N CYS A 35 8.39 -26.24 -11.79
CA CYS A 35 8.21 -24.87 -11.37
C CYS A 35 7.85 -24.00 -12.57
N ALA A 36 6.70 -23.32 -12.52
CA ALA A 36 6.28 -22.42 -13.60
C ALA A 36 7.18 -21.19 -13.77
N ASN A 37 8.03 -20.88 -12.78
CA ASN A 37 8.90 -19.71 -12.79
C ASN A 37 10.34 -20.01 -13.24
N CYS A 38 10.91 -21.14 -12.82
CA CYS A 38 12.31 -21.50 -13.16
C CYS A 38 12.44 -22.80 -13.96
N GLY A 39 11.37 -23.58 -14.12
CA GLY A 39 11.40 -24.86 -14.82
C GLY A 39 11.94 -26.05 -14.03
N GLY A 40 12.44 -25.85 -12.80
CA GLY A 40 13.03 -26.91 -11.98
C GLY A 40 12.03 -27.90 -11.35
N GLY A 41 12.53 -29.00 -10.81
CA GLY A 41 11.77 -30.13 -10.24
C GLY A 41 11.10 -29.86 -8.88
N HIS A 42 10.37 -28.76 -8.75
CA HIS A 42 9.64 -28.39 -7.54
C HIS A 42 8.37 -27.60 -7.89
N SER A 43 7.43 -27.46 -6.95
CA SER A 43 6.21 -26.66 -7.18
C SER A 43 6.54 -25.16 -7.21
N ALA A 44 5.70 -24.35 -7.86
CA ALA A 44 5.91 -22.90 -7.92
C ALA A 44 5.93 -22.19 -6.54
N ALA A 45 5.42 -22.84 -5.49
CA ALA A 45 5.39 -22.33 -4.12
C ALA A 45 6.68 -22.59 -3.32
N TYR A 46 7.63 -23.38 -3.86
CA TYR A 46 8.86 -23.73 -3.17
C TYR A 46 9.74 -22.49 -2.90
N LYS A 47 10.04 -22.25 -1.62
CA LYS A 47 10.78 -21.06 -1.15
C LYS A 47 12.27 -21.10 -1.47
N GLY A 48 12.84 -22.28 -1.73
CA GLY A 48 14.23 -22.44 -2.18
C GLY A 48 14.43 -22.22 -3.68
N CYS A 49 13.39 -21.85 -4.45
CA CYS A 49 13.54 -21.54 -5.87
C CYS A 49 14.44 -20.30 -6.05
N THR A 50 15.51 -20.43 -6.82
CA THR A 50 16.48 -19.34 -7.07
C THR A 50 15.82 -18.08 -7.63
N VAL A 51 14.82 -18.23 -8.51
CA VAL A 51 14.05 -17.13 -9.09
C VAL A 51 13.15 -16.46 -8.03
N TYR A 52 12.58 -17.23 -7.11
CA TYR A 52 11.80 -16.70 -5.98
C TYR A 52 12.69 -15.94 -4.99
N VAL A 53 13.86 -16.50 -4.65
CA VAL A 53 14.83 -15.85 -3.75
C VAL A 53 15.27 -14.49 -4.32
N LYS A 54 15.64 -14.45 -5.62
CA LYS A 54 15.99 -13.18 -6.30
C LYS A 54 14.85 -12.16 -6.29
N TYR A 55 13.61 -12.60 -6.48
CA TYR A 55 12.45 -11.72 -6.35
C TYR A 55 12.35 -11.17 -4.92
N GLN A 56 12.40 -12.04 -3.91
CA GLN A 56 12.23 -11.66 -2.50
C GLN A 56 13.29 -10.64 -2.04
N THR A 57 14.57 -10.83 -2.42
CA THR A 57 15.63 -9.87 -2.10
C THR A 57 15.38 -8.49 -2.71
N THR A 58 14.88 -8.46 -3.95
CA THR A 58 14.51 -7.22 -4.65
C THR A 58 13.32 -6.52 -3.98
N ILE A 59 12.31 -7.26 -3.51
CA ILE A 59 11.18 -6.64 -2.82
C ILE A 59 11.57 -6.14 -1.44
N ASN A 60 12.37 -6.91 -0.69
CA ASN A 60 12.82 -6.53 0.64
C ASN A 60 13.67 -5.25 0.62
N SER A 61 14.58 -5.12 -0.35
CA SER A 61 15.38 -3.91 -0.53
C SER A 61 14.53 -2.68 -0.88
N LYS A 62 13.50 -2.83 -1.71
CA LYS A 62 12.53 -1.75 -2.00
C LYS A 62 11.74 -1.37 -0.76
N ASN A 63 11.23 -2.34 -0.01
CA ASN A 63 10.48 -2.08 1.22
C ASN A 63 11.33 -1.35 2.26
N LEU A 64 12.58 -1.76 2.46
CA LEU A 64 13.50 -1.07 3.36
C LEU A 64 13.68 0.41 2.96
N ARG A 65 13.84 0.70 1.67
CA ARG A 65 13.93 2.08 1.17
C ARG A 65 12.66 2.87 1.45
N LEU A 66 11.48 2.28 1.21
CA LEU A 66 10.20 2.92 1.49
C LEU A 66 10.01 3.21 2.98
N THR A 67 10.39 2.27 3.85
CA THR A 67 10.37 2.46 5.31
C THR A 67 11.28 3.60 5.73
N ASN A 68 12.52 3.65 5.23
CA ASN A 68 13.44 4.74 5.56
C ASN A 68 12.90 6.10 5.10
N ASN A 69 12.31 6.17 3.90
CA ASN A 69 11.69 7.40 3.42
C ASN A 69 10.52 7.85 4.30
N TYR A 70 9.68 6.90 4.75
CA TYR A 70 8.58 7.20 5.66
C TYR A 70 9.08 7.75 7.01
N LEU A 71 10.09 7.11 7.61
CA LEU A 71 10.68 7.55 8.89
C LEU A 71 11.33 8.93 8.77
N ASN A 72 12.05 9.20 7.68
CA ASN A 72 12.67 10.51 7.44
C ASN A 72 11.62 11.62 7.34
N ASN A 73 10.49 11.35 6.68
CA ASN A 73 9.41 12.33 6.53
C ASN A 73 8.71 12.64 7.87
N MET A 74 8.54 11.62 8.72
CA MET A 74 8.01 11.80 10.09
C MET A 74 8.95 12.63 10.99
N ASN A 75 10.26 12.52 10.82
CA ASN A 75 11.22 13.32 11.58
C ASN A 75 11.27 14.78 11.11
N THR A 76 11.05 15.06 9.82
CA THR A 76 10.97 16.45 9.31
C THR A 76 9.71 17.19 9.77
N THR A 77 8.60 16.49 10.01
CA THR A 77 7.36 17.10 10.52
C THR A 77 7.37 17.37 12.03
N ASN A 78 8.37 16.85 12.76
CA ASN A 78 8.54 17.03 14.21
C ASN A 78 9.71 17.97 14.59
N GLN A 79 10.28 18.70 13.63
CA GLN A 79 11.14 19.83 13.99
C GLN A 79 10.24 20.92 14.59
N SER A 80 10.06 20.89 15.91
CA SER A 80 9.51 22.01 16.68
C SER A 80 10.22 23.29 16.22
N PRO A 81 9.49 24.40 16.02
CA PRO A 81 10.15 25.66 15.75
C PRO A 81 11.18 25.87 16.85
N ASN A 82 12.44 26.02 16.44
CA ASN A 82 13.55 26.13 17.36
C ASN A 82 13.27 27.32 18.29
N LEU A 83 12.95 27.04 19.56
CA LEU A 83 12.66 28.07 20.57
C LEU A 83 13.82 29.07 20.70
N GLU A 84 15.03 28.64 20.33
CA GLU A 84 16.21 29.50 20.28
C GLU A 84 16.22 30.46 19.09
N GLN A 85 15.60 30.13 17.96
CA GLN A 85 15.38 31.09 16.86
C GLN A 85 14.28 32.09 17.21
N ILE A 86 13.23 31.66 17.92
CA ILE A 86 12.17 32.56 18.41
C ILE A 86 12.75 33.53 19.45
N ALA A 87 13.57 33.04 20.39
CA ALA A 87 14.24 33.87 21.38
C ALA A 87 15.17 34.91 20.74
N LYS A 88 15.94 34.53 19.70
CA LYS A 88 16.83 35.45 18.95
C LYS A 88 16.07 36.56 18.22
N GLN A 89 14.78 36.40 17.91
CA GLN A 89 13.94 37.43 17.29
C GLN A 89 13.30 38.41 18.29
N LEU A 90 13.25 38.06 19.57
CA LEU A 90 12.69 38.90 20.64
C LEU A 90 13.75 39.76 21.35
N VAL A 91 15.02 39.45 21.15
CA VAL A 91 16.13 40.29 21.63
C VAL A 91 16.20 41.55 20.76
N GLY A 92 15.55 42.63 21.21
CA GLY A 92 15.70 43.98 20.64
C GLY A 92 14.40 44.77 20.36
N LYS A 93 13.22 44.24 20.64
CA LYS A 93 11.95 44.98 20.44
C LYS A 93 11.48 45.66 21.72
N SER A 94 11.10 46.92 21.62
CA SER A 94 10.65 47.72 22.77
C SER A 94 9.22 47.32 23.19
N GLU A 95 8.89 47.54 24.47
CA GLU A 95 7.61 47.17 25.08
C GLU A 95 6.38 47.74 24.35
N ALA A 96 6.55 48.81 23.57
CA ALA A 96 5.49 49.46 22.81
C ALA A 96 5.03 48.68 21.56
N GLU A 97 5.86 47.79 20.98
CA GLU A 97 5.49 47.00 19.78
C GLU A 97 4.65 45.75 20.09
N ILE A 98 4.65 45.28 21.34
CA ILE A 98 3.99 44.02 21.74
C ILE A 98 2.47 44.22 21.92
N LEU A 99 2.03 45.42 22.31
CA LEU A 99 0.62 45.72 22.60
C LEU A 99 -0.26 45.92 21.35
N THR A 100 0.31 46.41 20.24
CA THR A 100 -0.46 46.70 19.01
C THR A 100 -0.81 45.44 18.21
N THR A 101 0.06 44.43 18.23
CA THR A 101 -0.14 43.18 17.48
C THR A 101 -1.25 42.30 18.08
N HIS A 102 -1.42 42.30 19.41
CA HIS A 102 -2.39 41.43 20.08
C HIS A 102 -3.85 41.94 20.01
N VAL A 103 -4.04 43.25 19.80
CA VAL A 103 -5.37 43.86 19.69
C VAL A 103 -5.94 43.71 18.28
N TYR A 104 -5.11 43.78 17.23
CA TYR A 104 -5.56 43.74 15.83
C TYR A 104 -6.03 42.34 15.37
N SER A 105 -5.47 41.26 15.92
CA SER A 105 -5.84 39.88 15.55
C SER A 105 -7.17 39.41 16.15
N LYS A 106 -7.65 40.02 17.25
CA LYS A 106 -8.95 39.69 17.87
C LYS A 106 -10.15 40.32 17.16
N ILE A 107 -9.96 41.44 16.47
CA ILE A 107 -11.05 42.20 15.82
C ILE A 107 -11.32 41.78 14.36
N ASN A 108 -10.40 41.08 13.70
CA ASN A 108 -10.50 40.73 12.27
C ASN A 108 -10.65 39.23 11.95
N SER A 109 -11.02 38.37 12.92
CA SER A 109 -11.31 36.96 12.61
C SER A 109 -12.69 36.79 11.97
N PRO A 110 -12.82 36.14 10.79
CA PRO A 110 -14.11 35.77 10.22
C PRO A 110 -14.79 34.71 11.09
N LYS A 111 -16.09 34.89 11.37
CA LYS A 111 -16.92 33.85 12.01
C LYS A 111 -17.10 32.67 11.06
N GLU A 112 -16.29 31.63 11.20
CA GLU A 112 -16.48 30.36 10.50
C GLU A 112 -17.78 29.67 10.95
N ARG A 113 -18.63 29.33 9.98
CA ARG A 113 -19.87 28.56 10.13
C ARG A 113 -19.55 27.15 10.58
N LEU A 114 -20.22 26.67 11.62
CA LEU A 114 -20.31 25.26 11.93
C LEU A 114 -21.09 24.55 10.80
N SER A 115 -20.39 23.81 9.93
CA SER A 115 -21.00 22.86 9.00
C SER A 115 -20.58 21.44 9.37
N ASN A 116 -21.55 20.70 9.90
CA ASN A 116 -21.48 19.27 10.15
C ASN A 116 -21.08 18.51 8.88
N SER A 117 -20.03 17.69 8.93
CA SER A 117 -19.96 16.45 8.14
C SER A 117 -18.82 15.55 8.60
N THR A 118 -19.15 14.39 9.15
CA THR A 118 -18.75 13.05 8.64
C THR A 118 -19.12 11.98 9.67
N SER A 119 -20.37 11.53 9.61
CA SER A 119 -20.73 10.21 10.15
C SER A 119 -20.05 9.17 9.27
N ARG A 120 -18.96 8.58 9.76
CA ARG A 120 -18.21 7.52 9.09
C ARG A 120 -19.02 6.23 9.20
N GLN A 121 -20.00 6.05 8.32
CA GLN A 121 -20.71 4.78 8.20
C GLN A 121 -19.73 3.72 7.67
N HIS A 122 -19.44 2.73 8.50
CA HIS A 122 -18.83 1.48 8.06
C HIS A 122 -19.70 0.86 6.95
N ARG A 123 -19.12 0.67 5.76
CA ARG A 123 -19.71 -0.21 4.75
C ARG A 123 -19.41 -1.66 5.13
N PRO A 124 -20.41 -2.52 5.41
CA PRO A 124 -20.17 -3.95 5.53
C PRO A 124 -19.81 -4.53 4.14
N CYS A 125 -18.84 -5.46 4.13
CA CYS A 125 -18.46 -6.22 2.95
C CYS A 125 -19.65 -7.06 2.47
N ASN A 126 -20.26 -6.66 1.35
CA ASN A 126 -21.41 -7.37 0.79
C ASN A 126 -20.92 -8.56 -0.05
N HIS A 127 -20.99 -9.76 0.51
CA HIS A 127 -20.71 -11.02 -0.18
C HIS A 127 -21.86 -11.30 -1.16
N HIS A 128 -21.78 -10.75 -2.38
CA HIS A 128 -22.69 -11.14 -3.45
C HIS A 128 -22.36 -12.56 -3.90
N GLN A 129 -23.14 -13.52 -3.43
CA GLN A 129 -23.29 -14.79 -4.12
C GLN A 129 -23.95 -14.49 -5.47
N ARG A 130 -23.24 -14.76 -6.57
CA ARG A 130 -23.81 -14.64 -7.92
C ARG A 130 -24.89 -15.72 -8.08
N PRO A 131 -26.10 -15.41 -8.56
CA PRO A 131 -27.09 -16.42 -8.84
C PRO A 131 -26.63 -17.33 -9.99
N PHE A 132 -26.95 -18.61 -9.86
CA PHE A 132 -26.75 -19.64 -10.87
C PHE A 132 -27.63 -19.32 -12.08
N ASN A 133 -27.05 -19.11 -13.26
CA ASN A 133 -27.80 -18.97 -14.51
C ASN A 133 -27.71 -20.28 -15.31
N PRO A 134 -28.79 -21.06 -15.46
CA PRO A 134 -28.76 -22.39 -16.08
C PRO A 134 -28.74 -22.39 -17.63
N GLN A 135 -28.50 -21.27 -18.31
CA GLN A 135 -28.64 -21.17 -19.77
C GLN A 135 -27.33 -20.83 -20.52
N ASN A 136 -26.22 -21.52 -20.22
CA ASN A 136 -25.07 -21.50 -21.11
C ASN A 136 -24.63 -22.93 -21.49
N PRO A 137 -25.02 -23.43 -22.68
CA PRO A 137 -24.72 -24.79 -23.12
C PRO A 137 -23.31 -24.99 -23.69
N ASN A 138 -22.37 -24.05 -23.56
CA ASN A 138 -20.99 -24.25 -24.01
C ASN A 138 -19.97 -23.88 -22.93
N ARG A 139 -19.68 -24.85 -22.06
CA ARG A 139 -18.47 -24.87 -21.23
C ARG A 139 -17.81 -26.24 -21.38
N LEU A 140 -17.12 -26.41 -22.51
CA LEU A 140 -16.00 -27.35 -22.68
C LEU A 140 -14.71 -26.65 -22.26
#